data_AF-A0AAQ2JG60-F1
#
_entry.id   AF-A0AAQ2JG60-F1
#
_cell.length_a   1.000
_cell.length_b   1.000
_cell.length_c   1.000
_cell.angle_alpha   90.00
_cell.angle_beta   90.00
_cell.angle_gamma   90.00
#
_symmetry.space_group_name_H-M   'P 1'
#
loop_
_entity.id
_entity.type
_entity.pdbx_description
1 polymer ?
#
loop_
_entity_poly.entity_id
_entity_poly.type
_entity_poly.pdbx_seq_one_letter_code
_entity_poly.pdbx_strand_id
1 'polypeptide(L)'
;MPPRLRPGQTLLLASLVFGLFFGAGNLIFPAGLGRDAGTAVTPATLGFLVTAVGLPVLGIVASAVTGARSVREMTAPVSRRFAVAFTCLLYLTIGPLFAIPRTATVSYEIGVAPLAGDGGLRLLGFTAAFFAVAAVAAFRPGRLMEWV
;
A
#
# COMPACT_ATOMS: atom_id res chain seq x y z
N MET A 1 -11.69 20.66 -20.96
CA MET A 1 -12.27 20.32 -19.64
C MET A 1 -12.52 18.83 -19.62
N PRO A 2 -12.05 18.06 -18.61
CA PRO A 2 -12.50 16.69 -18.45
C PRO A 2 -14.03 16.69 -18.21
N PRO A 3 -14.76 15.69 -18.74
CA PRO A 3 -16.21 15.60 -18.55
C PRO A 3 -16.55 15.47 -17.06
N ARG A 4 -17.64 16.11 -16.62
CA ARG A 4 -18.16 15.93 -15.25
C ARG A 4 -18.51 14.46 -15.02
N LEU A 5 -17.92 13.87 -13.98
CA LEU A 5 -18.21 12.49 -13.60
C LEU A 5 -19.67 12.37 -13.16
N ARG A 6 -20.33 11.29 -13.59
CA ARG A 6 -21.66 10.94 -13.09
C ARG A 6 -21.56 10.56 -11.61
N PRO A 7 -22.61 10.76 -10.79
CA PRO A 7 -22.59 10.41 -9.36
C PRO A 7 -22.13 8.97 -9.08
N GLY A 8 -22.56 8.02 -9.92
CA GLY A 8 -22.13 6.61 -9.81
C GLY A 8 -20.64 6.38 -10.12
N GLN A 9 -20.05 7.16 -11.03
CA GLN A 9 -18.60 7.08 -11.33
C GLN A 9 -17.78 7.69 -10.19
N THR A 10 -18.25 8.78 -9.60
CA THR A 10 -17.63 9.38 -8.42
C THR A 10 -17.65 8.42 -7.24
N LEU A 11 -18.78 7.74 -7.00
CA LEU A 11 -18.88 6.73 -5.96
C LEU A 11 -17.90 5.57 -6.21
N LEU A 12 -17.86 5.04 -7.43
CA LEU A 12 -16.93 3.96 -7.80
C LEU A 12 -15.47 4.38 -7.60
N LEU A 13 -15.09 5.57 -8.08
CA LEU A 13 -13.73 6.08 -7.94
C LEU A 13 -13.37 6.31 -6.47
N ALA A 14 -14.30 6.87 -5.68
CA ALA A 14 -14.12 7.04 -4.25
C ALA A 14 -13.97 5.69 -3.53
N SER A 15 -14.75 4.68 -3.89
CA SER A 15 -14.62 3.32 -3.35
C SER A 15 -13.30 2.65 -3.73
N LEU A 16 -12.80 2.85 -4.96
CA LEU A 16 -11.51 2.32 -5.39
C LEU A 16 -10.35 3.00 -4.67
N VAL A 17 -10.37 4.32 -4.55
CA VAL A 17 -9.38 5.08 -3.79
C VAL A 17 -9.44 4.72 -2.31
N PHE A 18 -10.64 4.59 -1.76
CA PHE A 18 -10.84 4.08 -0.41
C PHE A 18 -10.23 2.69 -0.27
N GLY A 19 -10.54 1.72 -1.13
CA GLY A 19 -9.98 0.37 -1.07
C GLY A 19 -8.46 0.32 -1.21
N LEU A 20 -7.87 1.20 -2.02
CA LEU A 20 -6.42 1.33 -2.15
C LEU A 20 -5.76 1.77 -0.84
N PHE A 21 -6.39 2.71 -0.10
CA PHE A 21 -5.88 3.14 1.20
C PHE A 21 -6.38 2.30 2.36
N PHE A 22 -7.51 1.63 2.26
CA PHE A 22 -8.08 0.77 3.29
C PHE A 22 -7.50 -0.65 3.20
N GLY A 23 -6.21 -0.74 2.90
CA GLY A 23 -5.45 -1.99 2.88
C GLY A 23 -5.06 -2.46 4.28
N ALA A 24 -4.52 -3.68 4.36
CA ALA A 24 -4.14 -4.31 5.63
C ALA A 24 -3.24 -3.44 6.52
N GLY A 25 -2.32 -2.66 5.95
CA GLY A 25 -1.47 -1.75 6.71
C GLY A 25 -2.26 -0.68 7.47
N ASN A 26 -3.24 -0.06 6.82
CA ASN A 26 -4.07 0.99 7.45
C ASN A 26 -5.13 0.44 8.42
N LEU A 27 -5.26 -0.89 8.55
CA LEU A 27 -6.06 -1.55 9.58
C LEU A 27 -5.20 -2.05 10.74
N ILE A 28 -4.01 -2.57 10.44
CA ILE A 28 -3.09 -3.15 11.41
C ILE A 28 -2.41 -2.06 12.26
N PHE A 29 -1.90 -1.01 11.62
CA PHE A 29 -1.10 0.01 12.33
C PHE A 29 -1.91 0.82 13.35
N PRO A 30 -3.16 1.26 13.07
CA PRO A 30 -3.95 1.98 14.07
C PRO A 30 -4.26 1.15 15.32
N ALA A 31 -4.50 -0.15 15.16
CA ALA A 31 -4.80 -1.03 16.29
C ALA A 31 -3.57 -1.20 17.20
N GLY A 32 -2.38 -1.40 16.61
CA GLY A 32 -1.11 -1.43 17.36
C GLY A 32 -0.79 -0.08 18.01
N LEU A 33 -0.86 1.00 17.23
CA LEU A 33 -0.61 2.37 17.70
C LEU A 33 -1.57 2.79 18.82
N GLY A 34 -2.84 2.39 18.76
CA GLY A 34 -3.80 2.62 19.83
C GLY A 34 -3.47 1.86 21.11
N ARG A 35 -2.95 0.63 21.00
CA ARG A 35 -2.46 -0.16 22.14
C ARG A 35 -1.25 0.51 22.80
N ASP A 36 -0.29 0.95 21.99
CA ASP A 36 0.95 1.56 22.47
C ASP A 36 0.74 2.98 23.02
N ALA A 37 -0.27 3.70 22.51
CA ALA A 37 -0.62 5.04 22.96
C ALA A 37 -1.22 5.10 24.39
N GLY A 38 -1.74 3.98 24.91
CA GLY A 38 -2.29 3.91 26.27
C GLY A 38 -3.41 4.92 26.53
N THR A 39 -3.14 5.95 27.33
CA THR A 39 -4.11 7.03 27.63
C THR A 39 -4.12 8.13 26.57
N ALA A 40 -3.09 8.20 25.70
CA ALA A 40 -2.91 9.22 24.69
C ALA A 40 -3.48 8.82 23.31
N VAL A 41 -4.55 8.01 23.28
CA VAL A 41 -5.15 7.51 22.03
C VAL A 41 -5.63 8.66 21.13
N THR A 42 -6.27 9.68 21.71
CA THR A 42 -6.81 10.81 20.95
C THR A 42 -5.73 11.60 20.19
N PRO A 43 -4.64 12.08 20.82
CA PRO A 43 -3.58 12.75 20.08
C PRO A 43 -2.85 11.81 19.12
N ALA A 44 -2.66 10.53 19.47
CA ALA A 44 -2.05 9.55 18.59
C ALA A 44 -2.88 9.30 17.32
N THR A 45 -4.21 9.25 17.46
CA THR A 45 -5.15 9.11 16.34
C THR A 45 -5.12 10.33 15.43
N LEU A 46 -5.09 11.54 15.99
CA LEU A 46 -4.98 12.77 15.19
C LEU A 46 -3.66 12.82 14.41
N GLY A 47 -2.54 12.49 15.05
CA GLY A 47 -1.24 12.39 14.38
C GLY A 47 -1.24 11.34 13.27
N PHE A 48 -1.84 10.18 13.51
CA PHE A 48 -2.02 9.14 12.50
C PHE A 48 -2.87 9.63 11.33
N LEU A 49 -4.01 10.29 11.57
CA LEU A 49 -4.87 10.80 10.50
C LEU A 49 -4.15 11.83 9.62
N VAL A 50 -3.41 12.76 10.22
CA VAL A 50 -2.67 13.79 9.48
C VAL A 50 -1.57 13.17 8.61
N THR A 51 -0.82 12.21 9.16
CA THR A 51 0.35 11.64 8.48
C THR A 51 -0.01 10.49 7.53
N ALA A 52 -0.83 9.54 7.98
CA ALA A 52 -1.19 8.34 7.23
C ALA A 52 -2.34 8.55 6.23
N VAL A 53 -3.18 9.57 6.41
CA VAL A 53 -4.29 9.89 5.49
C VAL A 53 -4.09 11.23 4.80
N GLY A 54 -3.72 12.28 5.55
CA GLY A 54 -3.53 13.61 5.00
C GLY A 54 -2.45 13.68 3.92
N LEU A 55 -1.24 13.17 4.20
CA LEU A 55 -0.14 13.22 3.23
C LEU A 55 -0.42 12.43 1.94
N PRO A 56 -0.96 11.19 1.97
CA PRO A 56 -1.29 10.48 0.74
C PRO A 56 -2.39 11.16 -0.08
N VAL A 57 -3.40 11.73 0.56
CA VAL A 57 -4.45 12.50 -0.13
C VAL A 57 -3.84 13.73 -0.80
N LEU A 58 -2.97 14.47 -0.11
CA LEU A 58 -2.24 15.60 -0.70
C LEU A 58 -1.37 15.15 -1.89
N GLY A 59 -0.73 13.98 -1.80
CA GLY A 59 0.04 13.38 -2.89
C GLY A 59 -0.81 13.08 -4.12
N ILE A 60 -2.02 12.52 -3.95
CA ILE A 60 -2.96 12.29 -5.05
C ILE A 60 -3.41 13.61 -5.67
N VAL A 61 -3.77 14.59 -4.85
CA VAL A 61 -4.20 15.90 -5.34
C VAL A 61 -3.06 16.56 -6.13
N ALA A 62 -1.83 16.54 -5.62
CA ALA A 62 -0.65 17.06 -6.33
C ALA A 62 -0.40 16.31 -7.65
N SER A 63 -0.54 14.99 -7.66
CA SER A 63 -0.42 14.17 -8.87
C SER A 63 -1.54 14.47 -9.88
N ALA A 64 -2.76 14.75 -9.42
CA ALA A 64 -3.89 15.08 -10.29
C ALA A 64 -3.73 16.48 -10.90
N VAL A 65 -3.22 17.44 -10.14
CA VAL A 65 -3.02 18.83 -10.57
C VAL A 65 -1.87 18.95 -11.59
N THR A 66 -0.81 18.16 -11.44
CA THR A 66 0.34 18.18 -12.37
C THR A 66 0.00 17.69 -13.78
N GLY A 67 -1.05 16.86 -13.94
CA GLY A 67 -1.47 16.33 -15.25
C GLY A 67 -0.44 15.42 -15.93
N ALA A 68 0.61 15.01 -15.21
CA ALA A 68 1.66 14.13 -15.71
C ALA A 68 1.14 12.71 -15.89
N ARG A 69 1.57 12.03 -16.95
CA ARG A 69 1.15 10.63 -17.23
C ARG A 69 2.04 9.62 -16.53
N SER A 70 3.19 10.04 -16.01
CA SER A 70 4.13 9.18 -15.30
C SER A 70 4.86 9.93 -14.19
N VAL A 71 5.31 9.19 -13.18
CA VAL A 71 6.17 9.72 -12.10
C VAL A 71 7.46 10.34 -12.66
N ARG A 72 7.97 9.77 -13.77
CA ARG A 72 9.11 10.32 -14.50
C ARG A 72 8.83 11.70 -15.09
N GLU A 73 7.64 11.91 -15.67
CA GLU A 73 7.23 13.23 -16.17
C GLU A 73 7.04 14.22 -15.02
N MET A 74 6.47 13.78 -13.90
CA MET A 74 6.27 14.61 -12.71
C MET A 74 7.60 15.09 -12.10
N THR A 75 8.67 14.28 -12.21
CA THR A 75 10.00 14.59 -11.65
C THR A 75 11.00 15.13 -12.67
N ALA A 76 10.64 15.15 -13.96
CA ALA A 76 11.47 15.67 -15.05
C ALA A 76 11.93 17.13 -14.86
N PRO A 77 11.13 18.05 -14.26
CA PRO A 77 11.55 19.43 -14.04
C PRO A 77 12.77 19.58 -13.12
N VAL A 78 13.08 18.59 -12.27
CA VAL A 78 14.25 18.62 -11.38
C VAL A 78 15.53 18.31 -12.16
N SER A 79 15.60 17.14 -12.80
CA SER A 79 16.60 16.79 -13.82
C SER A 79 16.27 15.44 -14.47
N ARG A 80 16.75 15.22 -15.71
CA ARG A 80 16.54 13.95 -16.42
C ARG A 80 17.14 12.74 -15.68
N ARG A 81 18.31 12.91 -15.05
CA ARG A 81 18.97 11.84 -14.29
C ARG A 81 18.21 11.51 -13.02
N PHE A 82 17.77 12.54 -12.29
CA PHE A 82 16.95 12.37 -11.08
C PHE A 82 15.64 11.66 -11.40
N ALA A 83 14.93 12.07 -12.45
CA ALA A 83 13.64 11.48 -12.80
C ALA A 83 13.73 9.97 -13.10
N VAL A 84 14.78 9.54 -13.79
CA VAL A 84 15.03 8.12 -14.07
C VAL A 84 15.41 7.38 -12.79
N ALA A 85 16.40 7.88 -12.04
CA ALA A 85 16.86 7.24 -10.82
C ALA A 85 15.73 7.09 -9.78
N PHE A 86 14.93 8.14 -9.58
CA PHE A 86 13.80 8.15 -8.67
C PHE A 86 12.72 7.17 -9.09
N THR A 87 12.36 7.14 -10.38
CA THR A 87 11.35 6.20 -10.89
C THR A 87 11.81 4.74 -10.75
N CYS A 88 13.07 4.45 -11.06
CA CYS A 88 13.64 3.11 -10.87
C CYS A 88 13.64 2.71 -9.39
N LEU A 89 14.09 3.60 -8.51
CA LEU A 89 14.11 3.33 -7.08
C LEU A 89 12.69 3.09 -6.54
N LEU A 90 11.72 3.90 -6.96
CA LEU A 90 10.32 3.78 -6.57
C LEU A 90 9.71 2.45 -7.01
N TYR A 91 10.00 1.98 -8.22
CA TYR A 91 9.54 0.66 -8.67
C TYR A 91 10.25 -0.48 -7.93
N LEU A 92 11.53 -0.34 -7.62
CA LEU A 92 12.25 -1.35 -6.85
C LEU A 92 11.75 -1.44 -5.40
N THR A 93 11.41 -0.31 -4.76
CA THR A 93 10.88 -0.29 -3.39
C THR A 93 9.44 -0.80 -3.34
N ILE A 94 8.57 -0.44 -4.29
CA ILE A 94 7.21 -0.99 -4.35
C ILE A 94 7.24 -2.49 -4.65
N GLY A 95 8.11 -2.92 -5.54
CA GLY A 95 8.25 -4.33 -5.90
C GLY A 95 9.17 -5.08 -4.93
N PRO A 96 10.31 -5.57 -5.42
CA PRO A 96 11.09 -6.62 -4.75
C PRO A 96 11.78 -6.20 -3.46
N LEU A 97 12.11 -4.92 -3.27
CA LEU A 97 13.01 -4.51 -2.20
C LEU A 97 12.31 -4.17 -0.88
N PHE A 98 11.05 -3.75 -0.90
CA PHE A 98 10.41 -3.27 0.33
C PHE A 98 8.97 -3.72 0.49
N ALA A 99 8.04 -3.25 -0.34
CA ALA A 99 6.62 -3.46 -0.04
C ALA A 99 6.23 -4.94 -0.16
N ILE A 100 6.69 -5.65 -1.20
CA ILE A 100 6.38 -7.08 -1.39
C ILE A 100 6.90 -7.92 -0.20
N PRO A 101 8.21 -7.90 0.17
CA PRO A 101 8.70 -8.63 1.35
C PRO A 101 8.03 -8.20 2.67
N ARG A 102 7.70 -6.91 2.81
CA ARG A 102 7.06 -6.39 4.02
C ARG A 102 5.67 -6.97 4.23
N THR A 103 4.90 -7.20 3.16
CA THR A 103 3.57 -7.83 3.30
C THR A 103 3.67 -9.24 3.88
N ALA A 104 4.60 -10.07 3.40
CA ALA A 104 4.78 -11.42 3.89
C ALA A 104 5.26 -11.46 5.35
N THR A 105 6.23 -10.61 5.71
CA THR A 105 6.75 -10.55 7.09
C THR A 105 5.70 -10.05 8.08
N VAL A 106 4.93 -9.01 7.75
CA VAL A 106 3.84 -8.51 8.62
C VAL A 106 2.73 -9.55 8.78
N SER A 107 2.35 -10.26 7.71
CA SER A 107 1.38 -11.36 7.80
C SER A 107 1.88 -12.51 8.68
N TYR A 108 3.18 -12.81 8.66
CA TYR A 108 3.77 -13.80 9.56
C TYR A 108 3.74 -13.35 11.03
N GLU A 109 4.24 -12.14 11.31
CA GLU A 109 4.34 -11.58 12.68
C GLU A 109 2.99 -11.52 13.40
N ILE A 110 1.92 -11.23 12.67
CA ILE A 110 0.59 -11.04 13.28
C ILE A 110 -0.24 -12.32 13.19
N GLY A 111 -0.11 -13.07 12.10
CA GLY A 111 -0.97 -14.22 11.81
C GLY A 111 -0.40 -15.57 12.25
N VAL A 112 0.92 -15.74 12.29
CA VAL A 112 1.56 -17.05 12.50
C VAL A 112 2.50 -17.05 13.70
N ALA A 113 3.30 -16.01 13.89
CA ALA A 113 4.25 -15.91 15.00
C ALA A 113 3.58 -16.08 16.39
N PRO A 114 2.38 -15.52 16.68
CA PRO A 114 1.73 -15.71 17.97
C PRO A 114 1.26 -17.15 18.24
N LEU A 115 1.07 -17.96 17.19
CA LEU A 115 0.56 -19.34 17.27
C LEU A 115 1.69 -20.38 17.23
N ALA A 116 2.69 -20.15 16.38
CA ALA A 116 3.75 -21.11 16.10
C ALA A 116 5.07 -20.78 16.82
N GLY A 117 5.30 -19.54 17.24
CA GLY A 117 6.55 -19.06 17.84
C GLY A 117 7.61 -18.68 16.79
N ASP A 118 8.50 -17.76 17.16
CA ASP A 118 9.50 -17.19 16.25
C ASP A 118 10.59 -18.16 15.82
N GLY A 119 11.01 -18.05 14.56
CA GLY A 119 12.13 -18.82 14.01
C GLY A 119 12.38 -18.54 12.53
N GLY A 120 13.64 -18.31 12.16
CA GLY A 120 14.02 -17.97 10.78
C GLY A 120 13.60 -19.01 9.73
N LEU A 121 13.62 -20.30 10.08
CA LEU A 121 13.16 -21.38 9.20
C LEU A 121 11.64 -21.36 8.98
N ARG A 122 10.87 -20.95 9.99
CA ARG A 122 9.40 -20.84 9.91
C ARG A 122 8.98 -19.62 9.12
N LEU A 123 9.66 -18.50 9.32
CA LEU A 123 9.48 -17.30 8.51
C LEU A 123 9.80 -17.57 7.03
N LEU A 124 10.89 -18.30 6.75
CA LEU A 124 11.27 -18.66 5.38
C LEU A 124 10.23 -19.59 4.75
N GLY A 125 9.77 -20.62 5.47
CA GLY A 125 8.70 -21.51 5.02
C GLY A 125 7.38 -20.77 4.74
N PHE A 126 6.96 -19.89 5.65
CA PHE A 126 5.75 -19.07 5.46
C PHE A 126 5.89 -18.13 4.27
N THR A 127 7.02 -17.44 4.15
CA THR A 127 7.26 -16.48 3.06
C THR A 127 7.28 -17.19 1.70
N ALA A 128 7.90 -18.38 1.62
CA ALA A 128 7.90 -19.21 0.42
C ALA A 128 6.48 -19.67 0.05
N ALA A 129 5.69 -20.13 1.03
CA ALA A 129 4.30 -20.53 0.79
C ALA A 129 3.42 -19.34 0.38
N PHE A 130 3.56 -18.20 1.06
CA PHE A 130 2.84 -16.96 0.77
C PHE A 130 3.09 -16.51 -0.67
N PHE A 131 4.35 -16.44 -1.09
CA PHE A 131 4.68 -16.05 -2.46
C PHE A 131 4.33 -17.11 -3.49
N ALA A 132 4.36 -18.41 -3.16
CA ALA A 132 3.88 -19.45 -4.06
C ALA A 132 2.38 -19.30 -4.34
N VAL A 133 1.56 -19.09 -3.30
CA VAL A 133 0.11 -18.86 -3.45
C VAL A 133 -0.15 -17.55 -4.20
N ALA A 134 0.55 -16.47 -3.84
CA ALA A 134 0.42 -15.19 -4.53
C ALA A 134 0.82 -15.29 -6.01
N ALA A 135 1.87 -16.06 -6.33
CA ALA A 135 2.30 -16.31 -7.70
C ALA A 135 1.27 -17.12 -8.48
N VAL A 136 0.70 -18.19 -7.89
CA VAL A 136 -0.36 -18.98 -8.54
C VAL A 136 -1.59 -18.12 -8.83
N ALA A 137 -1.98 -17.26 -7.90
CA ALA A 137 -3.07 -16.31 -8.11
C ALA A 137 -2.74 -15.29 -9.23
N ALA A 138 -1.52 -14.75 -9.24
CA ALA A 138 -1.08 -13.78 -10.24
C ALA A 138 -0.95 -14.37 -11.66
N PHE A 139 -0.54 -15.65 -11.79
CA PHE A 139 -0.43 -16.33 -13.08
C PHE A 139 -1.77 -16.79 -13.65
N ARG A 140 -2.89 -16.68 -12.91
CA ARG A 140 -4.25 -17.01 -13.38
C ARG A 140 -5.20 -15.80 -13.33
N PRO A 141 -4.90 -14.68 -14.02
CA PRO A 141 -5.70 -13.45 -13.94
C PRO A 141 -7.14 -13.62 -14.41
N GLY A 142 -7.43 -14.62 -15.27
CA GLY A 142 -8.77 -14.86 -15.83
C GLY A 142 -9.76 -15.58 -14.90
N ARG A 143 -9.33 -16.18 -13.78
CA ARG A 143 -10.23 -16.92 -12.88
C ARG A 143 -10.55 -16.21 -11.56
N LEU A 144 -9.94 -15.07 -11.25
CA LEU A 144 -10.23 -14.35 -10.00
C LEU A 144 -11.69 -13.86 -9.90
N MET A 145 -12.36 -13.62 -11.03
CA MET A 145 -13.80 -13.30 -11.10
C MET A 145 -14.72 -14.53 -11.10
N GLU A 146 -14.20 -15.75 -11.27
CA GLU A 146 -15.01 -16.99 -11.19
C GLU A 146 -15.12 -17.51 -9.75
N TRP A 147 -14.23 -17.07 -8.86
CA TRP A 147 -14.14 -17.53 -7.47
C TRP A 147 -14.72 -16.55 -6.44
N VAL A 148 -15.12 -15.35 -6.85
CA VAL A 148 -15.77 -14.33 -6.00
C VAL A 148 -17.25 -14.23 -6.35
#